data_AF-A0A2S3XUA6-F1
#
_entry.id   AF-A0A2S3XUA6-F1
#
_cell.length_a   1.000
_cell.length_b   1.000
_cell.length_c   1.000
_cell.angle_alpha   90.00
_cell.angle_beta   90.00
_cell.angle_gamma   90.00
#
_symmetry.space_group_name_H-M   'P 1'
#
loop_
_entity.id
_entity.type
_entity.pdbx_description
1 polymer ?
#
loop_
_entity_poly.entity_id
_entity_poly.type
_entity_poly.pdbx_seq_one_letter_code
_entity_poly.pdbx_strand_id
1 'polypeptide(L)'
;MTAMTFSWKIPPWQRFEDCKYVTVTLTDSGAGQFECISEAVRGDDAIEALADLVMSPRSPLGFISSHPALIGVVVRRGIDVAWLAKPPVEVGRNDRGKWQISITEADLPDVSVFDATEIAGLVSRLRSQYG
;
A
#
# COMPACT_ATOMS: atom_id res chain seq x y z
N MET A 1 8.73 -21.45 -5.38
CA MET A 1 7.91 -20.24 -5.15
C MET A 1 6.47 -20.67 -5.14
N THR A 2 5.81 -20.70 -3.98
CA THR A 2 4.39 -21.02 -3.88
C THR A 2 3.60 -19.87 -4.51
N ALA A 3 2.80 -20.15 -5.54
CA ALA A 3 1.97 -19.13 -6.16
C ALA A 3 0.96 -18.62 -5.13
N MET A 4 1.00 -17.32 -4.84
CA MET A 4 -0.04 -16.66 -4.05
C MET A 4 -1.32 -16.72 -4.88
N THR A 5 -2.29 -17.51 -4.43
CA THR A 5 -3.56 -17.74 -5.13
C THR A 5 -4.65 -17.07 -4.31
N PHE A 6 -5.35 -16.09 -4.87
CA PHE A 6 -6.43 -15.41 -4.14
C PHE A 6 -7.68 -16.29 -4.13
N SER A 7 -8.37 -16.38 -2.99
CA SER A 7 -9.57 -17.22 -2.82
C SER A 7 -10.85 -16.39 -2.64
N TRP A 8 -10.80 -15.09 -2.94
CA TRP A 8 -11.91 -14.18 -2.70
C TRP A 8 -13.06 -14.41 -3.67
N LYS A 9 -14.24 -14.71 -3.13
CA LYS A 9 -15.50 -14.75 -3.88
C LYS A 9 -15.94 -13.36 -4.32
N ILE A 10 -15.79 -12.38 -3.43
CA ILE A 10 -15.99 -10.95 -3.71
C ILE A 10 -14.67 -10.25 -3.34
N PRO A 11 -13.93 -9.73 -4.32
CA PRO A 11 -12.68 -9.02 -4.06
C PRO A 11 -12.88 -7.78 -3.18
N PRO A 12 -11.89 -7.37 -2.37
CA PRO A 12 -12.00 -6.24 -1.43
C PRO A 12 -12.58 -4.95 -2.04
N TRP A 13 -12.10 -4.56 -3.23
CA TRP A 13 -12.55 -3.35 -3.95
C TRP A 13 -14.01 -3.36 -4.41
N GLN A 14 -14.65 -4.53 -4.41
CA GLN A 14 -16.06 -4.70 -4.75
C GLN A 14 -16.96 -4.92 -3.53
N ARG A 15 -16.40 -5.04 -2.32
CA ARG A 15 -17.18 -5.22 -1.10
C ARG A 15 -17.87 -3.92 -0.70
N PHE A 16 -19.13 -4.05 -0.27
CA PHE A 16 -19.90 -2.96 0.32
C PHE A 16 -19.76 -3.01 1.84
N GLU A 17 -18.60 -2.60 2.34
CA GLU A 17 -18.27 -2.55 3.76
C GLU A 17 -17.48 -1.28 4.10
N ASP A 18 -17.44 -0.96 5.39
CA ASP A 18 -16.64 0.15 5.91
C ASP A 18 -15.15 -0.10 5.74
N CYS A 19 -14.38 0.97 5.52
CA CYS A 19 -12.92 0.90 5.50
C CYS A 19 -12.39 0.56 6.90
N LYS A 20 -11.47 -0.40 6.97
CA LYS A 20 -10.88 -0.89 8.24
C LYS A 20 -9.39 -0.58 8.35
N TYR A 21 -8.75 -0.12 7.27
CA TYR A 21 -7.32 0.10 7.17
C TYR A 21 -7.01 1.49 6.63
N VAL A 22 -5.85 2.03 7.01
CA VAL A 22 -5.23 3.18 6.36
C VAL A 22 -4.04 2.70 5.55
N THR A 23 -3.96 3.15 4.30
CA THR A 23 -2.79 2.97 3.45
C THR A 23 -2.08 4.31 3.28
N VAL A 24 -0.76 4.30 3.32
CA VAL A 24 0.09 5.46 2.99
C VAL A 24 0.93 5.10 1.78
N THR A 25 0.61 5.68 0.64
CA THR A 25 1.40 5.55 -0.59
C THR A 25 2.56 6.52 -0.57
N LEU A 26 3.77 6.03 -0.81
CA LEU A 26 5.00 6.81 -0.81
C LEU A 26 5.58 6.88 -2.23
N THR A 27 5.80 8.09 -2.73
CA THR A 27 6.35 8.33 -4.07
C THR A 27 7.56 9.25 -4.04
N ASP A 28 8.58 8.93 -4.83
CA ASP A 28 9.77 9.75 -5.06
C ASP A 28 9.36 11.01 -5.84
N SER A 29 9.49 12.18 -5.21
CA SER A 29 9.19 13.47 -5.83
C SER A 29 10.45 14.12 -6.44
N GLY A 30 11.58 13.42 -6.44
CA GLY A 30 12.88 13.91 -6.89
C GLY A 30 13.67 14.63 -5.80
N ALA A 31 14.95 14.92 -6.08
CA ALA A 31 15.87 15.63 -5.18
C ALA A 31 16.02 15.00 -3.77
N GLY A 32 15.78 13.68 -3.66
CA GLY A 32 15.83 12.97 -2.38
C GLY A 32 14.63 13.24 -1.48
N GLN A 33 13.57 13.87 -2.00
CA GLN A 33 12.30 14.09 -1.31
C GLN A 33 11.30 12.99 -1.68
N PHE A 34 10.24 12.87 -0.87
CA PHE A 34 9.13 11.99 -1.14
C PHE A 34 7.80 12.68 -0.84
N GLU A 35 6.76 12.23 -1.51
CA GLU A 35 5.37 12.59 -1.24
C GLU A 35 4.67 11.41 -0.58
N CYS A 36 3.66 11.73 0.24
CA CYS A 36 2.80 10.74 0.86
C CYS A 36 1.33 11.04 0.58
N ILE A 37 0.56 10.00 0.27
CA ILE A 37 -0.89 10.06 0.11
C ILE A 37 -1.50 8.99 1.02
N SER A 38 -2.30 9.42 1.98
CA SER A 38 -3.01 8.53 2.89
C SER A 38 -4.46 8.32 2.45
N GLU A 39 -4.92 7.07 2.45
CA GLU A 39 -6.27 6.68 2.05
C GLU A 39 -6.85 5.64 3.01
N ALA A 40 -8.17 5.66 3.19
CA ALA A 40 -8.89 4.64 3.95
C ALA A 40 -9.38 3.53 2.99
N VAL A 41 -9.05 2.29 3.29
CA VAL A 41 -9.31 1.12 2.42
C VAL A 41 -10.01 -0.03 3.15
N ARG A 42 -10.66 -0.89 2.37
CA ARG A 42 -11.36 -2.10 2.85
C ARG A 42 -10.44 -3.30 2.87
N GLY A 43 -10.85 -4.35 3.56
CA GLY A 43 -10.09 -5.60 3.66
C GLY A 43 -10.12 -6.15 5.08
N ASP A 44 -9.81 -7.43 5.20
CA ASP A 44 -9.72 -8.13 6.49
C ASP A 44 -8.27 -8.27 6.97
N ASP A 45 -7.29 -8.19 6.05
CA ASP A 45 -5.86 -8.19 6.31
C ASP A 45 -5.12 -7.13 5.46
N ALA A 46 -3.80 -7.00 5.68
CA ALA A 46 -2.99 -6.00 5.00
C ALA A 46 -2.86 -6.24 3.47
N ILE A 47 -2.96 -7.49 3.01
CA ILE A 47 -2.93 -7.83 1.57
C ILE A 47 -4.25 -7.45 0.93
N GLU A 48 -5.38 -7.73 1.58
CA GLU A 48 -6.70 -7.30 1.12
C GLU A 48 -6.81 -5.77 1.08
N ALA A 49 -6.30 -5.08 2.09
CA ALA A 49 -6.21 -3.62 2.12
C ALA A 49 -5.36 -3.06 0.97
N LEU A 50 -4.19 -3.65 0.73
CA LEU A 50 -3.36 -3.28 -0.41
C LEU A 50 -4.05 -3.60 -1.75
N ALA A 51 -4.80 -4.71 -1.84
CA ALA A 51 -5.55 -5.07 -3.03
C ALA A 51 -6.72 -4.11 -3.30
N ASP A 52 -7.44 -3.70 -2.24
CA ASP A 52 -8.48 -2.67 -2.31
C ASP A 52 -7.90 -1.36 -2.84
N LEU A 53 -6.73 -0.93 -2.31
CA LEU A 53 -6.01 0.23 -2.82
C LEU A 53 -5.67 0.05 -4.29
N VAL A 54 -4.94 -0.97 -4.71
CA VAL A 54 -4.39 -1.01 -6.08
C VAL A 54 -5.40 -1.39 -7.17
N MET A 55 -6.56 -1.94 -6.81
CA MET A 55 -7.61 -2.32 -7.77
C MET A 55 -8.83 -1.40 -7.74
N SER A 56 -8.95 -0.52 -6.74
CA SER A 56 -10.07 0.41 -6.66
C SER A 56 -10.04 1.41 -7.82
N PRO A 57 -11.19 1.67 -8.49
CA PRO A 57 -11.28 2.67 -9.56
C PRO A 57 -10.95 4.10 -9.12
N ARG A 58 -10.96 4.36 -7.80
CA ARG A 58 -10.63 5.66 -7.21
C ARG A 58 -9.15 5.81 -6.87
N SER A 59 -8.39 4.72 -6.97
CA SER A 59 -7.01 4.71 -6.51
C SER A 59 -6.07 5.38 -7.50
N PRO A 60 -5.19 6.28 -7.03
CA PRO A 60 -4.10 6.80 -7.84
C PRO A 60 -3.19 5.67 -8.36
N LEU A 61 -3.11 4.52 -7.66
CA LEU A 61 -2.26 3.40 -8.08
C LEU A 61 -2.94 2.46 -9.09
N GLY A 62 -4.28 2.42 -9.14
CA GLY A 62 -5.02 1.48 -9.99
C GLY A 62 -4.87 1.73 -11.49
N PHE A 63 -4.60 2.98 -11.88
CA PHE A 63 -4.37 3.37 -13.27
C PHE A 63 -2.90 3.36 -13.68
N ILE A 64 -1.96 3.17 -12.75
CA ILE A 64 -0.56 3.47 -13.05
C ILE A 64 0.25 2.18 -13.14
N SER A 65 0.26 1.63 -14.34
CA SER A 65 0.85 0.34 -14.69
C SER A 65 2.37 0.24 -14.47
N SER A 66 3.02 1.30 -13.99
CA SER A 66 4.46 1.36 -13.71
C SER A 66 4.76 2.77 -13.21
N HIS A 67 4.63 3.02 -11.91
CA HIS A 67 5.10 4.28 -11.33
C HIS A 67 6.61 4.14 -11.05
N PRO A 68 7.52 4.69 -11.88
CA PRO A 68 8.96 4.64 -11.59
C PRO A 68 9.31 5.35 -10.29
N ALA A 69 8.40 6.21 -9.80
CA ALA A 69 8.51 6.91 -8.54
C ALA A 69 7.91 6.16 -7.34
N LEU A 70 7.26 5.00 -7.48
CA LEU A 70 6.73 4.29 -6.31
C LEU A 70 7.88 3.82 -5.41
N ILE A 71 7.84 4.24 -4.14
CA ILE A 71 8.76 3.79 -3.10
C ILE A 71 8.19 2.56 -2.41
N GLY A 72 6.93 2.65 -1.98
CA GLY A 72 6.20 1.57 -1.34
C GLY A 72 4.88 2.04 -0.74
N VAL A 73 4.22 1.14 -0.02
CA VAL A 73 2.95 1.41 0.68
C VAL A 73 3.05 0.90 2.11
N VAL A 74 2.69 1.74 3.06
CA VAL A 74 2.47 1.35 4.46
C VAL A 74 0.99 1.05 4.63
N VAL A 75 0.66 -0.07 5.27
CA VAL A 75 -0.71 -0.48 5.57
C VAL A 75 -0.84 -0.63 7.08
N ARG A 76 -1.76 0.10 7.68
CA ARG A 76 -2.01 0.08 9.12
C ARG A 76 -3.46 -0.26 9.40
N ARG A 77 -3.71 -1.19 10.32
CA ARG A 77 -5.05 -1.49 10.79
C ARG A 77 -5.65 -0.31 11.58
N GLY A 78 -6.93 -0.05 11.37
CA GLY A 78 -7.69 0.99 12.05
C GLY A 78 -7.62 2.34 11.34
N ILE A 79 -8.78 3.02 11.27
CA ILE A 79 -8.89 4.37 10.73
C ILE A 79 -8.52 5.38 11.81
N ASP A 80 -7.53 6.21 11.52
CA ASP A 80 -7.00 7.24 12.42
C ASP A 80 -6.76 8.53 11.65
N VAL A 81 -7.36 9.62 12.12
CA VAL A 81 -7.29 10.94 11.47
C VAL A 81 -5.86 11.50 11.49
N ALA A 82 -5.07 11.21 12.52
CA ALA A 82 -3.67 11.62 12.57
C ALA A 82 -2.86 10.91 11.46
N TRP A 83 -3.11 9.62 11.23
CA TRP A 83 -2.49 8.85 10.15
C TRP A 83 -2.91 9.32 8.76
N LEU A 84 -4.18 9.71 8.60
CA LEU A 84 -4.66 10.28 7.34
C LEU A 84 -4.06 11.67 7.07
N ALA A 85 -3.86 12.49 8.10
CA ALA A 85 -3.38 13.85 7.94
C ALA A 85 -1.85 13.96 7.84
N LYS A 86 -1.13 13.22 8.68
CA LYS A 86 0.34 13.26 8.77
C LYS A 86 0.85 11.92 9.30
N PRO A 87 0.99 10.91 8.43
CA PRO A 87 1.45 9.59 8.87
C PRO A 87 2.88 9.65 9.40
N PRO A 88 3.21 8.93 10.49
CA PRO A 88 4.54 8.93 11.12
C PRO A 88 5.53 8.05 10.33
N VAL A 89 5.69 8.36 9.04
CA VAL A 89 6.51 7.60 8.10
C VAL A 89 7.76 8.39 7.75
N GLU A 90 8.91 7.72 7.82
CA GLU A 90 10.19 8.22 7.35
C GLU A 90 10.68 7.38 6.18
N VAL A 91 11.23 8.06 5.19
CA VAL A 91 11.85 7.43 4.03
C VAL A 91 13.31 7.84 3.97
N GLY A 92 14.19 6.85 3.92
CA GLY A 92 15.63 7.02 3.74
C GLY A 92 16.17 6.18 2.60
N ARG A 93 17.47 6.29 2.34
CA ARG A 93 18.21 5.39 1.46
C ARG A 93 19.10 4.50 2.32
N ASN A 94 19.11 3.19 2.06
CA ASN A 94 20.05 2.28 2.69
C ASN A 94 21.43 2.33 2.01
N ASP A 95 22.40 1.59 2.54
CA ASP A 95 23.78 1.51 2.04
C ASP A 95 23.91 1.05 0.58
N ARG A 96 22.84 0.47 0.02
CA ARG A 96 22.77 0.03 -1.38
C ARG A 96 22.03 1.02 -2.28
N GLY A 97 21.74 2.21 -1.77
CA GLY A 97 20.99 3.25 -2.48
C GLY A 97 19.52 2.89 -2.74
N LYS A 98 18.97 1.85 -2.09
CA LYS A 98 17.55 1.52 -2.18
C LYS A 98 16.76 2.32 -1.16
N TRP A 99 15.53 2.67 -1.51
CA TRP A 99 14.60 3.26 -0.55
C TRP A 99 14.35 2.31 0.62
N GLN A 100 14.30 2.87 1.82
CA GLN A 100 13.97 2.18 3.07
C GLN A 100 12.88 3.00 3.76
N ILE A 101 11.80 2.32 4.15
CA ILE A 101 10.64 2.91 4.83
C ILE A 101 10.74 2.53 6.31
N SER A 102 10.60 3.51 7.19
CA SER A 102 10.58 3.34 8.64
C SER A 102 9.37 4.06 9.22
N ILE A 103 8.89 3.60 10.38
CA ILE A 103 7.79 4.23 11.12
C ILE A 103 8.38 4.83 12.39
N THR A 104 8.19 6.14 12.60
CA THR A 104 8.84 6.88 13.70
C THR A 104 8.29 6.47 15.08
N GLU A 105 7.07 5.95 15.12
CA GLU A 105 6.44 5.41 16.31
C GLU A 105 6.86 3.94 16.50
N ALA A 106 7.74 3.70 17.48
CA ALA A 106 8.10 2.35 17.89
C ALA A 106 6.87 1.60 18.45
N ASP A 107 6.79 0.29 18.17
CA ASP A 107 5.79 -0.64 18.71
C ASP A 107 4.33 -0.43 18.28
N LEU A 108 4.08 0.08 17.07
CA LEU A 108 2.73 0.04 16.52
C LEU A 108 2.36 -1.38 16.07
N PRO A 109 1.42 -2.07 16.75
CA PRO A 109 0.90 -3.32 16.26
C PRO A 109 0.17 -3.08 14.93
N ASP A 110 0.14 -4.11 14.08
CA ASP A 110 -0.66 -4.14 12.85
C ASP A 110 -0.26 -3.13 11.75
N VAL A 111 1.04 -2.84 11.63
CA VAL A 111 1.63 -2.13 10.48
C VAL A 111 2.40 -3.10 9.58
N SER A 112 2.06 -3.10 8.30
CA SER A 112 2.77 -3.81 7.24
C SER A 112 3.35 -2.81 6.26
N VAL A 113 4.56 -3.07 5.77
CA VAL A 113 5.24 -2.26 4.76
C VAL A 113 5.45 -3.12 3.52
N PHE A 114 5.06 -2.61 2.37
CA PHE A 114 5.24 -3.27 1.08
C PHE A 114 6.13 -2.42 0.19
N ASP A 115 7.19 -3.01 -0.33
CA ASP A 115 8.04 -2.34 -1.30
C ASP A 115 7.42 -2.32 -2.71
N ALA A 116 7.95 -1.48 -3.60
CA ALA A 116 7.46 -1.36 -4.96
C ALA A 116 7.47 -2.70 -5.76
N THR A 117 8.41 -3.61 -5.46
CA THR A 117 8.52 -4.91 -6.13
C THR A 117 7.41 -5.86 -5.67
N GLU A 118 7.14 -5.90 -4.36
CA GLU A 118 6.03 -6.66 -3.79
C GLU A 118 4.69 -6.18 -4.33
N ILE A 119 4.49 -4.87 -4.40
CA ILE A 119 3.28 -4.25 -4.96
C ILE A 119 3.14 -4.61 -6.44
N ALA A 120 4.20 -4.47 -7.24
CA ALA A 120 4.16 -4.83 -8.67
C ALA A 120 3.82 -6.33 -8.87
N GLY A 121 4.39 -7.21 -8.05
CA GLY A 121 4.08 -8.63 -8.04
C GLY A 121 2.62 -8.91 -7.67
N LEU A 122 2.09 -8.22 -6.66
CA LEU A 122 0.69 -8.32 -6.25
C LEU A 122 -0.25 -7.85 -7.37
N VAL A 123 -0.01 -6.66 -7.92
CA VAL A 123 -0.82 -6.08 -9.01
C VAL A 123 -0.85 -7.01 -10.23
N SER A 124 0.30 -7.56 -10.62
CA SER A 124 0.37 -8.50 -11.75
C SER A 124 -0.52 -9.73 -11.51
N ARG A 125 -0.50 -10.30 -10.30
CA ARG A 125 -1.33 -11.46 -9.95
C ARG A 125 -2.81 -11.10 -9.86
N LEU A 126 -3.16 -9.97 -9.25
CA LEU A 126 -4.54 -9.49 -9.13
C LEU A 126 -5.16 -9.28 -10.52
N ARG A 127 -4.43 -8.63 -11.43
CA ARG A 127 -4.87 -8.44 -12.82
C ARG A 127 -4.99 -9.77 -13.57
N SER A 128 -4.06 -10.69 -13.38
CA SER A 128 -4.15 -12.02 -14.02
C SER A 128 -5.35 -12.84 -13.56
N GLN A 129 -5.85 -12.61 -12.33
CA GLN A 129 -6.93 -13.41 -11.76
C GLN A 129 -8.30 -12.74 -11.84
N TYR A 130 -8.37 -11.41 -11.77
CA TYR A 130 -9.62 -10.65 -11.65
C TYR A 130 -9.80 -9.55 -12.71
N GLY A 131 -8.82 -9.34 -13.59
CA GLY A 131 -8.83 -8.32 -14.65
C GLY A 131 -9.17 -8.86 -16.03
#